data_AF-T1AYU4-F1
#
_entry.id   AF-T1AYU4-F1
#
_cell.length_a   1.000
_cell.length_b   1.000
_cell.length_c   1.000
_cell.angle_alpha   90.00
_cell.angle_beta   90.00
_cell.angle_gamma   90.00
#
_symmetry.space_group_name_H-M   'P 1'
#
loop_
_entity.id
_entity.type
_entity.pdbx_description
1 polymer ?
#
loop_
_entity_poly.entity_id
_entity_poly.type
_entity_poly.pdbx_seq_one_letter_code
_entity_poly.pdbx_strand_id
1 'polypeptide(L)'
;MAHLRFVVHVARGYSGYGLPLGDLVQEGNIGLMKAVKRFDPDMGVRLVSFAVHWIRAEMHEYILRNWRIVKVATTKAQRKLFFNLRKSKKRLGWLNAEEVRTVARDLGVPEATVLEMEARLSNYDVAFDAPGDADDDAPPAPAA
;
A
#
# COMPACT_ATOMS: atom_id res chain seq x y z
N MET A 1 20.91 -11.92 -12.97
CA MET A 1 19.94 -10.80 -12.76
C MET A 1 18.56 -11.07 -13.39
N ALA A 2 18.02 -12.30 -13.38
CA ALA A 2 16.82 -12.61 -14.18
C ALA A 2 15.48 -12.16 -13.54
N HIS A 3 15.38 -12.15 -12.20
CA HIS A 3 14.10 -11.92 -11.51
C HIS A 3 13.94 -10.52 -10.88
N LEU A 4 15.00 -9.70 -10.86
CA LEU A 4 14.93 -8.33 -10.31
C LEU A 4 14.00 -7.44 -11.13
N ARG A 5 13.97 -7.61 -12.46
CA ARG A 5 13.03 -6.88 -13.34
C ARG A 5 11.57 -7.18 -12.99
N PHE A 6 11.28 -8.40 -12.55
CA PHE A 6 9.95 -8.78 -12.09
C PHE A 6 9.60 -8.10 -10.76
N VAL A 7 10.54 -8.04 -9.81
CA VAL A 7 10.34 -7.32 -8.54
C VAL A 7 10.04 -5.84 -8.80
N VAL A 8 10.79 -5.20 -9.71
CA VAL A 8 10.53 -3.80 -10.12
C VAL A 8 9.14 -3.63 -10.73
N HIS A 9 8.71 -4.57 -11.58
CA HIS A 9 7.35 -4.54 -12.14
C HIS A 9 6.27 -4.65 -11.05
N VAL A 10 6.45 -5.52 -10.06
CA VAL A 10 5.52 -5.65 -8.92
C VAL A 10 5.52 -4.38 -8.06
N ALA A 11 6.70 -3.80 -7.78
CA ALA A 11 6.86 -2.60 -6.95
C ALA A 11 6.12 -1.38 -7.53
N ARG A 12 6.13 -1.23 -8.86
CA ARG A 12 5.38 -0.15 -9.55
C ARG A 12 3.87 -0.23 -9.33
N GLY A 13 3.32 -1.40 -9.03
CA GLY A 13 1.91 -1.55 -8.67
C GLY A 13 1.54 -0.91 -7.31
N TYR A 14 2.55 -0.52 -6.53
CA TYR A 14 2.40 0.14 -5.23
C TYR A 14 2.80 1.63 -5.28
N SER A 15 2.98 2.18 -6.48
CA SER A 15 3.12 3.63 -6.64
C SER A 15 1.87 4.35 -6.11
N GLY A 16 2.08 5.49 -5.44
CA GLY A 16 1.00 6.32 -4.89
C GLY A 16 0.86 6.25 -3.36
N TYR A 17 1.56 5.35 -2.66
CA TYR A 17 1.61 5.35 -1.19
C TYR A 17 2.60 6.38 -0.60
N GLY A 18 3.21 7.21 -1.43
CA GLY A 18 4.18 8.22 -0.99
C GLY A 18 5.55 7.66 -0.59
N LEU A 19 5.85 6.41 -0.96
CA LEU A 19 7.10 5.74 -0.61
C LEU A 19 8.06 5.67 -1.81
N PRO A 20 9.39 5.80 -1.59
CA PRO A 20 10.38 5.65 -2.65
C PRO A 20 10.27 4.29 -3.33
N LEU A 21 10.29 4.28 -4.66
CA LEU A 21 10.24 3.03 -5.43
C LEU A 21 11.44 2.12 -5.13
N GLY A 22 12.61 2.71 -4.86
CA GLY A 22 13.82 1.99 -4.48
C GLY A 22 13.58 1.11 -3.25
N ASP A 23 12.98 1.67 -2.21
CA ASP A 23 12.72 0.96 -0.95
C ASP A 23 11.71 -0.18 -1.15
N LEU A 24 10.66 0.05 -1.93
CA LEU A 24 9.71 -1.00 -2.30
C LEU A 24 10.40 -2.16 -3.04
N VAL A 25 11.33 -1.85 -3.96
CA VAL A 25 12.10 -2.87 -4.67
C VAL A 25 13.01 -3.64 -3.71
N GLN A 26 13.63 -2.97 -2.75
CA GLN A 26 14.49 -3.60 -1.75
C GLN A 26 13.70 -4.59 -0.88
N GLU A 27 12.52 -4.19 -0.39
CA GLU A 27 11.62 -5.06 0.38
C GLU A 27 11.09 -6.22 -0.48
N GLY A 28 10.79 -5.95 -1.75
CA GLY A 28 10.47 -6.98 -2.72
C GLY A 28 11.58 -8.01 -2.92
N ASN A 29 12.84 -7.56 -2.95
CA ASN A 29 14.01 -8.44 -3.06
C ASN A 29 14.18 -9.29 -1.80
N ILE A 30 13.91 -8.75 -0.62
CA ILE A 30 13.86 -9.52 0.63
C ILE A 30 12.79 -10.62 0.52
N GLY A 31 11.60 -10.30 -0.01
CA GLY A 31 10.55 -11.29 -0.26
C GLY A 31 10.97 -12.37 -1.26
N LEU A 32 11.64 -11.98 -2.35
CA LEU A 32 12.20 -12.93 -3.31
C LEU A 32 13.23 -13.87 -2.67
N MET A 33 14.13 -13.35 -1.83
CA MET A 33 15.10 -14.18 -1.09
C MET A 33 14.41 -15.18 -0.15
N LYS A 34 13.32 -14.77 0.53
CA LYS A 34 12.53 -15.68 1.38
C LYS A 34 11.85 -16.78 0.58
N ALA A 35 11.37 -16.47 -0.63
CA ALA A 35 10.79 -17.44 -1.54
C ALA A 35 11.83 -18.43 -2.08
N VAL A 36 12.99 -17.94 -2.55
CA VAL A 36 14.06 -18.79 -3.10
C VAL A 36 14.51 -19.84 -2.09
N LYS A 37 14.62 -19.49 -0.80
CA LYS A 37 14.97 -20.45 0.27
C LYS A 37 13.98 -21.59 0.48
N ARG A 38 12.74 -21.46 -0.03
CA ARG A 38 11.64 -22.43 0.15
C ARG A 38 11.14 -23.01 -1.16
N PHE A 39 11.76 -22.62 -2.28
CA PHE A 39 11.33 -23.03 -3.59
C PHE A 39 11.86 -24.42 -3.90
N ASP A 40 10.96 -25.29 -4.33
CA ASP A 40 11.29 -26.63 -4.82
C ASP A 40 11.12 -26.66 -6.36
N PRO A 41 12.21 -26.80 -7.14
CA PRO A 41 12.15 -26.89 -8.60
C PRO A 41 11.39 -28.12 -9.13
N ASP A 42 11.32 -29.22 -8.36
CA ASP A 42 10.75 -30.49 -8.81
C ASP A 42 9.22 -30.45 -8.85
N MET A 43 8.61 -29.46 -8.20
CA MET A 43 7.17 -29.21 -8.19
C MET A 43 6.63 -28.66 -9.53
N GLY A 44 7.49 -28.42 -10.54
CA GLY A 44 7.07 -28.06 -11.90
C GLY A 44 6.50 -26.65 -12.06
N VAL A 45 6.61 -25.79 -11.05
CA VAL A 45 6.13 -24.39 -11.09
C VAL A 45 7.28 -23.41 -11.28
N ARG A 46 7.07 -22.34 -12.06
CA ARG A 46 8.09 -21.29 -12.23
C ARG A 46 8.33 -20.57 -10.90
N LEU A 47 9.60 -20.34 -10.55
CA LEU A 47 10.00 -19.58 -9.35
C LEU A 47 9.25 -18.24 -9.21
N VAL A 48 9.07 -17.52 -10.32
CA VAL A 48 8.35 -16.23 -10.33
C VAL A 48 6.90 -16.37 -9.84
N SER A 49 6.21 -17.42 -10.29
CA SER A 49 4.84 -17.72 -9.87
C SER A 49 4.77 -18.02 -8.38
N PHE A 50 5.76 -18.73 -7.85
CA PHE A 50 5.86 -19.03 -6.42
C PHE A 50 6.21 -17.78 -5.58
N ALA A 51 7.21 -17.02 -6.03
CA ALA A 51 7.78 -15.91 -5.28
C ALA A 51 6.87 -14.70 -5.16
N VAL A 52 5.91 -14.51 -6.09
CA VAL A 52 5.05 -13.32 -6.12
C VAL A 52 4.30 -13.08 -4.79
N HIS A 53 3.89 -14.15 -4.10
CA HIS A 53 3.20 -14.03 -2.83
C HIS A 53 4.10 -13.47 -1.73
N TRP A 54 5.35 -13.93 -1.66
CA TRP A 54 6.34 -13.44 -0.70
C TRP A 54 6.77 -12.00 -1.02
N ILE A 55 6.99 -11.69 -2.30
CA ILE A 55 7.33 -10.34 -2.76
C ILE A 55 6.24 -9.34 -2.35
N ARG A 56 4.98 -9.64 -2.65
CA ARG A 56 3.84 -8.78 -2.28
C ARG A 56 3.66 -8.68 -0.77
N ALA A 57 3.88 -9.77 -0.03
CA ALA A 57 3.74 -9.77 1.41
C ALA A 57 4.75 -8.82 2.09
N GLU A 58 6.03 -8.88 1.71
CA GLU A 58 7.05 -7.97 2.27
C GLU A 58 6.77 -6.51 1.89
N MET A 59 6.44 -6.24 0.62
CA MET A 59 6.07 -4.87 0.20
C MET A 59 4.84 -4.35 0.97
N HIS A 60 3.78 -5.15 1.10
CA HIS A 60 2.59 -4.74 1.87
C HIS A 60 2.93 -4.40 3.32
N GLU A 61 3.77 -5.23 3.94
CA GLU A 61 4.16 -5.04 5.32
C GLU A 61 5.04 -3.78 5.50
N TYR A 62 5.98 -3.54 4.58
CA TYR A 62 6.75 -2.29 4.56
C TYR A 62 5.86 -1.07 4.38
N ILE A 63 4.91 -1.10 3.42
CA ILE A 63 4.00 0.02 3.18
C ILE A 63 3.19 0.32 4.46
N LEU A 64 2.58 -0.70 5.07
CA LEU A 64 1.77 -0.51 6.28
C LEU A 64 2.56 0.04 7.47
N ARG A 65 3.87 -0.23 7.56
CA ARG A 65 4.72 0.26 8.64
C ARG A 65 5.27 1.66 8.41
N ASN A 66 5.36 2.11 7.15
CA ASN A 66 6.08 3.33 6.77
C ASN A 66 5.23 4.37 6.01
N TRP A 67 3.96 4.10 5.71
CA TRP A 67 3.08 5.06 5.01
C TRP A 67 2.77 6.34 5.82
N ARG A 68 3.05 6.34 7.12
CA ARG A 68 2.97 7.50 8.01
C ARG A 68 4.08 7.49 9.04
N ILE A 69 4.39 8.67 9.56
CA ILE A 69 5.34 8.87 10.65
C ILE A 69 4.80 8.21 11.93
N VAL A 70 3.51 8.41 12.23
CA VAL A 70 2.86 7.80 13.40
C VAL A 70 2.42 6.37 13.07
N LYS A 71 3.06 5.40 13.74
CA LYS A 71 2.75 3.97 13.59
C LYS A 71 1.47 3.63 14.33
N VAL A 72 0.49 3.09 13.61
CA VAL A 72 -0.79 2.67 14.18
C VAL A 72 -0.97 1.18 13.97
N ALA A 73 -1.33 0.45 15.03
CA ALA A 73 -1.70 -0.95 14.92
C ALA A 73 -2.94 -1.10 14.03
N THR A 74 -2.91 -2.06 13.10
CA THR A 74 -4.01 -2.31 12.16
C THR A 74 -4.56 -3.71 12.31
N THR A 75 -5.88 -3.85 12.36
CA THR A 75 -6.55 -5.15 12.32
C THR A 75 -6.52 -5.76 10.92
N LYS A 76 -6.85 -7.05 10.79
CA LYS A 76 -6.95 -7.74 9.49
C LYS A 76 -7.92 -7.03 8.53
N ALA A 77 -9.05 -6.54 9.04
CA ALA A 77 -10.03 -5.76 8.30
C ALA A 77 -9.45 -4.43 7.79
N GLN A 78 -8.76 -3.69 8.66
CA GLN A 78 -8.12 -2.42 8.31
C GLN A 78 -7.01 -2.62 7.27
N ARG A 79 -6.19 -3.67 7.37
CA ARG A 79 -5.17 -4.00 6.35
C ARG A 79 -5.80 -4.30 4.99
N LYS A 80 -6.92 -5.02 4.97
CA LYS A 80 -7.67 -5.30 3.73
C LYS A 80 -8.23 -4.00 3.12
N LEU A 81 -8.79 -3.12 3.94
CA LEU A 81 -9.28 -1.82 3.50
C LEU A 81 -8.14 -0.96 2.95
N PHE A 82 -7.00 -0.87 3.63
CA PHE A 82 -5.86 -0.05 3.22
C PHE A 82 -5.41 -0.28 1.76
N PHE A 83 -5.37 -1.54 1.31
CA PHE A 83 -4.95 -1.89 -0.05
C PHE A 83 -6.07 -1.90 -1.11
N ASN A 84 -7.34 -1.97 -0.68
CA ASN A 84 -8.47 -2.08 -1.62
C ASN A 84 -9.34 -0.83 -1.69
N LEU A 85 -9.35 0.01 -0.66
CA LEU A 85 -10.24 1.18 -0.56
C LEU A 85 -9.98 2.16 -1.72
N ARG A 86 -8.70 2.43 -2.03
CA ARG A 86 -8.32 3.25 -3.19
C ARG A 86 -8.74 2.64 -4.53
N LYS A 87 -8.76 1.31 -4.66
CA LYS A 87 -9.20 0.64 -5.90
C LYS A 87 -10.71 0.69 -6.08
N SER A 88 -11.45 0.64 -4.98
CA SER A 88 -12.92 0.72 -4.98
C SER A 88 -13.45 2.14 -5.19
N LYS A 89 -12.60 3.15 -5.00
CA LYS A 89 -12.96 4.56 -5.12
C LYS A 89 -13.00 4.98 -6.59
N LYS A 90 -14.21 5.21 -7.11
CA LYS A 90 -14.44 5.59 -8.52
C LYS A 90 -14.21 7.08 -8.81
N ARG A 91 -14.16 7.91 -7.76
CA ARG A 91 -14.11 9.38 -7.84
C ARG A 91 -13.08 9.96 -6.86
N LEU A 92 -12.45 11.07 -7.23
CA LEU A 92 -11.65 11.90 -6.32
C LEU A 92 -12.56 12.65 -5.33
N GLY A 93 -12.30 12.55 -4.02
CA GLY A 93 -13.13 13.13 -2.96
C GLY A 93 -13.76 12.08 -2.03
N TRP A 94 -14.35 12.46 -0.90
CA TRP A 94 -14.85 11.52 0.12
C TRP A 94 -15.90 10.53 -0.43
N LEU A 95 -15.95 9.32 0.13
CA LEU A 95 -16.96 8.31 -0.23
C LEU A 95 -18.34 8.80 0.22
N ASN A 96 -19.33 8.64 -0.64
CA ASN A 96 -20.72 8.82 -0.25
C ASN A 96 -21.23 7.61 0.55
N ALA A 97 -22.39 7.75 1.19
CA ALA A 97 -22.96 6.69 2.03
C ALA A 97 -23.24 5.37 1.28
N GLU A 98 -23.54 5.42 -0.02
CA GLU A 98 -23.77 4.22 -0.83
C GLU A 98 -22.46 3.49 -1.17
N GLU A 99 -21.40 4.25 -1.46
CA GLU A 99 -20.06 3.73 -1.71
C GLU A 99 -19.50 3.07 -0.44
N VAL A 100 -19.67 3.71 0.72
CA VAL A 100 -19.29 3.15 2.03
C VAL A 100 -20.02 1.82 2.27
N ARG A 101 -21.34 1.77 2.09
CA ARG A 101 -22.13 0.53 2.22
C ARG A 101 -21.66 -0.58 1.28
N THR A 102 -21.38 -0.22 0.03
CA THR A 102 -20.90 -1.17 -0.98
C THR A 102 -19.55 -1.76 -0.58
N VAL A 103 -18.58 -0.91 -0.21
CA VAL A 103 -17.26 -1.35 0.23
C VAL A 103 -17.33 -2.19 1.51
N ALA A 104 -18.17 -1.78 2.47
CA ALA A 104 -18.41 -2.49 3.71
C ALA A 104 -18.91 -3.92 3.45
N ARG A 105 -19.91 -4.07 2.58
CA ARG A 105 -20.47 -5.36 2.18
C ARG A 105 -19.44 -6.22 1.44
N ASP A 106 -18.77 -5.66 0.44
CA ASP A 106 -17.85 -6.40 -0.42
C ASP A 106 -16.61 -6.87 0.35
N LEU A 107 -16.15 -6.08 1.33
CA LEU A 107 -15.00 -6.42 2.16
C LEU A 107 -15.37 -7.15 3.45
N GLY A 108 -16.65 -7.18 3.84
CA GLY A 108 -17.17 -7.84 5.03
C GLY A 108 -16.79 -7.14 6.33
N VAL A 109 -16.89 -5.81 6.36
CA VAL A 109 -16.45 -4.95 7.48
C VAL A 109 -17.52 -3.92 7.83
N PRO A 110 -17.58 -3.41 9.07
CA PRO A 110 -18.52 -2.35 9.43
C PRO A 110 -18.27 -1.06 8.66
N GLU A 111 -19.34 -0.33 8.32
CA GLU A 111 -19.27 0.98 7.64
C GLU A 111 -18.41 1.98 8.42
N ALA A 112 -18.50 1.98 9.76
CA ALA A 112 -17.67 2.81 10.62
C ALA A 112 -16.16 2.58 10.40
N THR A 113 -15.74 1.34 10.15
CA THR A 113 -14.33 1.00 9.87
C THR A 113 -13.90 1.49 8.48
N VAL A 114 -14.82 1.51 7.51
CA VAL A 114 -14.56 2.07 6.17
C VAL A 114 -14.34 3.57 6.26
N LEU A 115 -15.21 4.28 6.99
CA LEU A 115 -15.11 5.73 7.23
C LEU A 115 -13.83 6.10 7.99
N GLU A 116 -13.51 5.36 9.06
CA GLU A 116 -12.26 5.54 9.81
C GLU A 116 -11.04 5.37 8.89
N MET A 117 -11.04 4.33 8.06
CA MET A 117 -9.94 4.09 7.12
C MET A 117 -9.87 5.18 6.03
N GLU A 118 -11.00 5.67 5.52
CA GLU A 118 -11.00 6.76 4.55
C GLU A 118 -10.41 8.05 5.12
N ALA A 119 -10.83 8.45 6.33
CA ALA A 119 -10.28 9.62 7.01
C ALA A 119 -8.76 9.46 7.20
N ARG A 120 -8.34 8.27 7.63
CA ARG A 120 -6.92 7.93 7.80
C ARG A 120 -6.13 7.91 6.50
N LEU A 121 -6.72 7.61 5.34
CA LEU A 121 -6.01 7.65 4.06
C LEU A 121 -6.00 9.05 3.42
N SER A 122 -6.92 9.92 3.81
CA SER A 122 -7.10 11.24 3.18
C SER A 122 -6.24 12.33 3.81
N ASN A 123 -5.93 12.24 5.11
CA ASN A 123 -4.96 13.15 5.72
C ASN A 123 -3.55 12.89 5.18
N TYR A 124 -2.65 13.86 5.25
CA TYR A 124 -1.20 13.63 5.15
C TYR A 124 -0.52 14.18 6.41
N ASP A 125 0.67 13.69 6.73
CA ASP A 125 1.43 14.24 7.84
C ASP A 125 1.97 15.61 7.40
N VAL A 126 1.68 16.67 8.16
CA VAL A 126 2.10 18.04 7.83
C VAL A 126 3.46 18.31 8.47
N ALA A 127 4.38 18.90 7.72
CA ALA A 127 5.69 19.29 8.23
C ALA A 127 5.53 20.42 9.27
N PHE A 128 6.27 20.31 10.38
CA PHE A 128 6.26 21.33 11.43
C PHE A 128 6.80 22.68 10.95
N ASP A 129 7.79 22.66 10.05
CA ASP A 129 8.45 23.84 9.48
C ASP A 129 7.92 24.16 8.07
N ALA A 130 6.66 23.83 7.79
CA ALA A 130 6.01 24.25 6.56
C ALA A 130 6.01 25.79 6.53
N PRO A 131 6.49 26.44 5.44
CA PRO A 131 6.47 27.89 5.34
C PRO A 131 5.05 28.36 5.57
N GLY A 132 4.86 29.21 6.59
CA GLY A 132 3.54 29.75 6.92
C GLY A 132 2.94 30.43 5.70
N ASP A 133 1.71 30.04 5.38
CA ASP A 133 0.88 30.46 4.24
C ASP A 133 1.32 31.80 3.60
N ALA A 134 2.07 31.68 2.51
CA ALA A 134 2.14 32.69 1.47
C ALA A 134 1.76 31.98 0.16
N ASP A 135 0.53 32.24 -0.28
CA ASP A 135 -0.19 31.72 -1.44
C ASP A 135 -0.83 30.32 -1.34
N ASP A 136 -2.10 30.37 -0.90
CA ASP A 136 -3.20 29.44 -1.14
C ASP A 136 -3.27 29.06 -2.64
N ASP A 137 -2.73 27.90 -3.03
CA ASP A 137 -3.21 26.98 -4.11
C ASP A 137 -2.16 25.94 -4.59
N ALA A 138 -0.98 25.85 -3.99
CA ALA A 138 0.00 24.83 -4.39
C ALA A 138 -0.22 23.51 -3.61
N PRO A 139 -0.57 22.37 -4.26
CA PRO A 139 -0.63 21.09 -3.57
C PRO A 139 0.76 20.76 -2.99
N PRO A 140 0.83 20.34 -1.71
CA PRO A 140 2.11 20.10 -1.05
C PRO A 140 2.90 19.03 -1.80
N ALA A 141 4.16 19.34 -2.10
CA ALA A 141 5.05 18.40 -2.75
C ALA A 141 5.21 17.15 -1.87
N PRO A 142 5.21 15.94 -2.46
CA PRO A 142 5.48 14.73 -1.68
C PRO A 142 6.89 14.83 -1.09
N ALA A 143 6.99 14.70 0.23
CA ALA A 143 8.27 14.69 0.93
C ALA A 143 9.17 13.59 0.37
N ALA A 144 10.43 13.95 0.12
CA ALA A 144 11.46 13.13 -0.53
C ALA A 144 11.93 11.95 0.34
#